data_AF-A0AAN8B7V7-F1
#
_entry.id   AF-A0AAN8B7V7-F1
#
_cell.length_a   1.000
_cell.length_b   1.000
_cell.length_c   1.000
_cell.angle_alpha   90.00
_cell.angle_beta   90.00
_cell.angle_gamma   90.00
#
_symmetry.space_group_name_H-M   'P 1'
#
loop_
_entity.id
_entity.type
_entity.pdbx_description
1 polymer ?
#
loop_
_entity_poly.entity_id
_entity_poly.type
_entity_poly.pdbx_seq_one_letter_code
_entity_poly.pdbx_strand_id
1 'polypeptide(L)'
;MVLLMFYHSSTIHDKEIDLTERIEAFLSDLKRGGCGTGPLRGSAETARETTSLLRRITAQPRWSSAGDLMEIIRKEGRRMIAAQPSETTVGNMIRRVLKIIREEYARSRGSSEETDQQESLHKLLTSGELSEENFGQHFSPLKANVIEAINELLTELEGTTDNISMQALEHIHSNEVIMTIGRSRTVEAFLKDAARKRKFHVIVAECAPFCQGHEMATSLSKAEIETTVIADAAIFAVMSRVNKVIIGTQTVLANGGLRAVNGTHTLALAAKHHSTPLIVCAPMFKLSPQFPNEEDTFHKFVSPHEVLPFTEGEILSKVNVHCPVFDYVPP
;
A
#
# COMPACT_ATOMS: atom_id res chain seq x y z
N MET A 1 -12.48 -32.37 36.57
CA MET A 1 -12.33 -30.90 36.41
C MET A 1 -10.90 -30.46 36.11
N VAL A 2 -9.86 -31.08 36.70
CA VAL A 2 -8.44 -30.73 36.45
C VAL A 2 -7.94 -31.10 35.04
N LEU A 3 -8.38 -32.24 34.47
CA LEU A 3 -7.93 -32.69 33.14
C LEU A 3 -8.39 -31.78 31.98
N LEU A 4 -9.56 -31.14 32.12
CA LEU A 4 -10.11 -30.20 31.13
C LEU A 4 -9.36 -28.86 31.11
N MET A 5 -8.87 -28.39 32.27
CA MET A 5 -8.04 -27.17 32.33
C MET A 5 -6.64 -27.38 31.73
N PHE A 6 -6.07 -28.58 31.86
CA PHE A 6 -4.80 -28.92 31.20
C PHE A 6 -4.96 -28.99 29.67
N TYR A 7 -6.01 -29.64 29.15
CA TYR A 7 -6.27 -29.68 27.71
C TYR A 7 -6.57 -28.29 27.10
N HIS A 8 -7.25 -27.41 27.85
CA HIS A 8 -7.50 -26.04 27.41
C HIS A 8 -6.23 -25.18 27.44
N SER A 9 -5.34 -25.36 28.42
CA SER A 9 -4.04 -24.68 28.44
C SER A 9 -3.12 -25.14 27.31
N SER A 10 -3.05 -26.45 27.02
CA SER A 10 -2.21 -26.98 25.93
C SER A 10 -2.67 -26.45 24.56
N THR A 11 -3.98 -26.45 24.29
CA THR A 11 -4.53 -25.94 23.00
C THR A 11 -4.40 -24.44 22.81
N ILE A 12 -4.38 -23.65 23.89
CA ILE A 12 -4.11 -22.20 23.82
C ILE A 12 -2.62 -21.96 23.55
N HIS A 13 -1.74 -22.75 24.16
CA HIS A 13 -0.30 -22.62 23.95
C HIS A 13 0.12 -23.03 22.53
N ASP A 14 -0.46 -24.10 21.97
CA ASP A 14 -0.20 -24.51 20.59
C ASP A 14 -0.66 -23.47 19.56
N LYS A 15 -1.82 -22.82 19.78
CA LYS A 15 -2.32 -21.74 18.92
C LYS A 15 -1.48 -20.47 19.00
N GLU A 16 -0.83 -20.26 20.13
CA GLU A 16 0.06 -19.12 20.34
C GLU A 16 1.39 -19.32 19.63
N ILE A 17 1.95 -20.52 19.71
CA ILE A 17 3.18 -20.90 19.00
C ILE A 17 2.97 -20.79 17.49
N ASP A 18 1.83 -21.27 16.96
CA ASP A 18 1.45 -21.09 15.54
C ASP A 18 1.33 -19.61 15.14
N LEU A 19 0.84 -18.73 16.02
CA LEU A 19 0.76 -17.30 15.71
C LEU A 19 2.15 -16.64 15.66
N THR A 20 3.00 -16.89 16.66
CA THR A 20 4.34 -16.31 16.71
C THR A 20 5.19 -16.80 15.55
N GLU A 21 5.14 -18.10 15.23
CA GLU A 21 5.84 -18.67 14.07
C GLU A 21 5.39 -18.03 12.75
N ARG A 22 4.08 -17.81 12.57
CA ARG A 22 3.55 -17.11 11.39
C ARG A 22 3.99 -15.65 11.30
N ILE A 23 4.05 -14.94 12.43
CA ILE A 23 4.57 -13.56 12.46
C ILE A 23 6.04 -13.56 12.05
N GLU A 24 6.83 -14.49 12.56
CA GLU A 24 8.25 -14.60 12.19
C GLU A 24 8.45 -14.99 10.72
N ALA A 25 7.64 -15.92 10.21
CA ALA A 25 7.62 -16.27 8.78
C ALA A 25 7.28 -15.04 7.92
N PHE A 26 6.23 -14.31 8.28
CA PHE A 26 5.84 -13.07 7.59
C PHE A 26 6.94 -12.00 7.65
N LEU A 27 7.62 -11.84 8.79
CA LEU A 27 8.75 -10.91 8.93
C LEU A 27 9.94 -11.34 8.07
N SER A 28 10.24 -12.64 8.02
CA SER A 28 11.29 -13.20 7.16
C SER A 28 10.97 -12.95 5.67
N ASP A 29 9.72 -13.16 5.28
CA ASP A 29 9.23 -12.92 3.93
C ASP A 29 9.29 -11.43 3.56
N LEU A 30 8.92 -10.52 4.47
CA LEU A 30 9.05 -9.07 4.26
C LEU A 30 10.52 -8.66 4.05
N LYS A 31 11.45 -9.22 4.82
CA LYS A 31 12.89 -8.96 4.68
C LYS A 31 13.44 -9.52 3.37
N ARG A 32 13.05 -10.75 3.00
CA ARG A 32 13.50 -11.43 1.77
C ARG A 32 12.91 -10.83 0.50
N GLY A 33 11.64 -10.39 0.54
CA GLY A 33 10.95 -9.70 -0.55
C GLY A 33 11.61 -8.38 -0.97
N GLY A 34 12.60 -7.91 -0.20
CA GLY A 34 13.51 -6.83 -0.58
C GLY A 34 14.39 -7.15 -1.80
N CYS A 35 14.66 -8.43 -2.09
CA CYS A 35 15.81 -8.88 -2.89
C CYS A 35 15.50 -9.32 -4.34
N GLY A 36 14.33 -9.00 -4.89
CA GLY A 36 14.02 -9.17 -6.32
C GLY A 36 13.88 -10.61 -6.85
N THR A 37 14.02 -11.65 -5.99
CA THR A 37 14.07 -13.06 -6.43
C THR A 37 12.94 -13.94 -5.88
N GLY A 38 11.97 -13.38 -5.15
CA GLY A 38 10.73 -14.06 -4.74
C GLY A 38 9.54 -13.58 -5.57
N PRO A 39 8.42 -14.34 -5.65
CA PRO A 39 7.21 -13.85 -6.29
C PRO A 39 6.87 -12.49 -5.69
N LEU A 40 6.87 -11.46 -6.53
CA LEU A 40 6.56 -10.08 -6.14
C LEU A 40 5.18 -10.07 -5.49
N ARG A 41 5.15 -10.11 -4.16
CA ARG A 41 3.91 -10.09 -3.41
C ARG A 41 3.23 -8.77 -3.72
N GLY A 42 2.00 -8.83 -4.20
CA GLY A 42 1.25 -7.63 -4.53
C GLY A 42 1.07 -6.77 -3.28
N SER A 43 1.01 -5.45 -3.44
CA SER A 43 0.66 -4.54 -2.32
C SER A 43 -0.68 -4.94 -1.68
N ALA A 44 -1.65 -5.39 -2.48
CA ALA A 44 -2.95 -5.86 -2.01
C ALA A 44 -2.85 -7.17 -1.20
N GLU A 45 -2.02 -8.12 -1.63
CA GLU A 45 -1.78 -9.36 -0.90
C GLU A 45 -1.10 -9.08 0.44
N THR A 46 -0.10 -8.19 0.44
CA THR A 46 0.58 -7.75 1.67
C THR A 46 -0.39 -7.07 2.64
N ALA A 47 -1.29 -6.22 2.13
CA ALA A 47 -2.34 -5.59 2.95
C ALA A 47 -3.30 -6.62 3.55
N ARG A 48 -3.78 -7.57 2.74
CA ARG A 48 -4.70 -8.64 3.17
C ARG A 48 -4.07 -9.49 4.26
N GLU A 49 -2.82 -9.90 4.06
CA GLU A 49 -2.11 -10.74 5.02
C GLU A 49 -1.79 -10.02 6.31
N THR A 50 -1.35 -8.76 6.24
CA THR A 50 -1.15 -7.93 7.43
C THR A 50 -2.44 -7.85 8.24
N THR A 51 -3.56 -7.59 7.57
CA THR A 51 -4.87 -7.46 8.23
C THR A 51 -5.36 -8.78 8.82
N SER A 52 -5.12 -9.90 8.12
CA SER A 52 -5.42 -11.25 8.62
C SER A 52 -4.59 -11.61 9.86
N LEU A 53 -3.31 -11.24 9.89
CA LEU A 53 -2.44 -11.40 11.06
C LEU A 53 -2.95 -10.54 12.23
N LEU A 54 -3.28 -9.28 11.98
CA LEU A 54 -3.85 -8.38 12.99
C LEU A 54 -5.17 -8.91 13.56
N ARG A 55 -6.05 -9.48 12.71
CA ARG A 55 -7.28 -10.15 13.17
C ARG A 55 -7.00 -11.31 14.10
N ARG A 56 -5.96 -12.10 13.83
CA ARG A 56 -5.59 -13.23 14.68
C ARG A 56 -5.01 -12.76 16.02
N ILE A 57 -4.24 -11.68 16.02
CA ILE A 57 -3.73 -11.02 17.23
C ILE A 57 -4.90 -10.51 18.09
N THR A 58 -5.88 -9.81 17.50
CA THR A 58 -7.05 -9.29 18.22
C THR A 58 -7.95 -10.42 18.76
N ALA A 59 -8.00 -11.57 18.07
CA ALA A 59 -8.75 -12.74 18.52
C ALA A 59 -8.15 -13.43 19.77
N GLN A 60 -6.90 -13.19 20.13
CA GLN A 60 -6.27 -13.83 21.31
C GLN A 60 -6.96 -13.40 22.62
N PRO A 61 -6.98 -14.27 23.66
CA PRO A 61 -7.62 -13.99 24.95
C PRO A 61 -6.79 -13.09 25.90
N ARG A 62 -5.71 -12.47 25.40
CA ARG A 62 -4.62 -11.92 26.24
C ARG A 62 -4.82 -10.50 26.71
N TRP A 63 -5.72 -9.77 26.07
CA TRP A 63 -5.95 -8.38 26.35
C TRP A 63 -7.27 -8.24 27.07
N SER A 64 -7.26 -7.35 28.04
CA SER A 64 -8.40 -7.10 28.90
C SER A 64 -8.92 -5.70 28.58
N SER A 65 -8.03 -4.71 28.50
CA SER A 65 -8.35 -3.35 28.10
C SER A 65 -8.07 -3.11 26.60
N ALA A 66 -8.77 -2.14 26.01
CA ALA A 66 -8.45 -1.61 24.68
C ALA A 66 -7.02 -1.03 24.62
N GLY A 67 -6.53 -0.47 25.73
CA GLY A 67 -5.16 0.05 25.86
C GLY A 67 -4.11 -1.05 25.70
N ASP A 68 -4.31 -2.18 26.38
CA ASP A 68 -3.42 -3.35 26.27
C ASP A 68 -3.34 -3.85 24.83
N LEU A 69 -4.50 -3.95 24.16
CA LEU A 69 -4.59 -4.38 22.77
C LEU A 69 -3.84 -3.43 21.83
N MET A 70 -4.03 -2.11 22.00
CA MET A 70 -3.33 -1.12 21.20
C MET A 70 -1.80 -1.19 21.40
N GLU A 71 -1.32 -1.41 22.62
CA GLU A 71 0.11 -1.58 22.88
C GLU A 71 0.69 -2.84 22.25
N ILE A 72 -0.04 -3.97 22.31
CA ILE A 72 0.37 -5.21 21.63
C ILE A 72 0.49 -4.97 20.12
N ILE A 73 -0.53 -4.35 19.50
CA ILE A 73 -0.53 -4.05 18.06
C ILE A 73 0.57 -3.04 17.70
N ARG A 74 0.83 -2.03 18.53
CA ARG A 74 1.93 -1.08 18.32
C ARG A 74 3.29 -1.77 18.41
N LYS A 75 3.48 -2.67 19.38
CA LYS A 75 4.74 -3.41 19.55
C LYS A 75 5.03 -4.29 18.34
N GLU A 76 4.08 -5.11 17.91
CA GLU A 76 4.23 -5.95 16.71
C GLU A 76 4.30 -5.10 15.44
N GLY A 77 3.54 -4.02 15.38
CA GLY A 77 3.57 -3.06 14.29
C GLY A 77 4.93 -2.41 14.09
N ARG A 78 5.59 -1.99 15.18
CA ARG A 78 6.96 -1.45 15.13
C ARG A 78 7.94 -2.46 14.57
N ARG A 79 7.82 -3.75 14.94
CA ARG A 79 8.66 -4.84 14.39
C ARG A 79 8.45 -5.03 12.89
N MET A 80 7.20 -5.03 12.44
CA MET A 80 6.86 -5.19 11.02
C MET A 80 7.32 -4.01 10.17
N ILE A 81 7.13 -2.78 10.65
CA ILE A 81 7.59 -1.56 9.94
C ILE A 81 9.12 -1.51 9.87
N ALA A 82 9.81 -1.88 10.95
CA ALA A 82 11.28 -1.92 10.97
C ALA A 82 11.86 -3.02 10.06
N ALA A 83 11.11 -4.09 9.77
CA ALA A 83 11.56 -5.16 8.88
C ALA A 83 11.69 -4.70 7.43
N GLN A 84 10.81 -3.82 6.96
CA GLN A 84 10.91 -3.21 5.64
C GLN A 84 10.31 -1.80 5.65
N PRO A 85 11.10 -0.76 5.96
CA PRO A 85 10.63 0.63 6.02
C PRO A 85 10.08 1.15 4.69
N SER A 86 10.58 0.60 3.57
CA SER A 86 10.08 0.96 2.24
C SER A 86 8.65 0.47 2.00
N GLU A 87 8.16 -0.55 2.71
CA GLU A 87 6.81 -1.08 2.51
C GLU A 87 5.81 -0.43 3.47
N THR A 88 5.25 0.70 3.04
CA THR A 88 4.35 1.53 3.87
C THR A 88 2.97 0.91 4.02
N THR A 89 2.56 0.00 3.13
CA THR A 89 1.26 -0.68 3.16
C THR A 89 1.02 -1.34 4.52
N VAL A 90 2.02 -2.05 5.06
CA VAL A 90 1.92 -2.74 6.35
C VAL A 90 1.66 -1.73 7.48
N GLY A 91 2.44 -0.65 7.52
CA GLY A 91 2.27 0.44 8.49
C GLY A 91 0.92 1.13 8.37
N ASN A 92 0.41 1.32 7.15
CA ASN A 92 -0.89 1.93 6.91
C ASN A 92 -2.03 1.03 7.43
N MET A 93 -1.96 -0.28 7.19
CA MET A 93 -2.95 -1.22 7.71
C MET A 93 -2.94 -1.29 9.24
N ILE A 94 -1.77 -1.29 9.88
CA ILE A 94 -1.66 -1.24 11.34
C ILE A 94 -2.32 0.02 11.90
N ARG A 95 -2.05 1.19 11.30
CA ARG A 95 -2.66 2.45 11.74
C ARG A 95 -4.18 2.46 11.54
N ARG A 96 -4.67 1.89 10.43
CA ARG A 96 -6.12 1.71 10.19
C ARG A 96 -6.76 0.83 11.26
N VAL A 97 -6.17 -0.31 11.59
CA VAL A 97 -6.69 -1.20 12.65
C VAL A 97 -6.65 -0.52 14.02
N LEU A 98 -5.59 0.21 14.36
CA LEU A 98 -5.53 1.00 15.60
C LEU A 98 -6.62 2.08 15.65
N LYS A 99 -6.94 2.71 14.51
CA LYS A 99 -8.03 3.68 14.40
C LYS A 99 -9.38 3.01 14.62
N ILE A 100 -9.63 1.85 13.99
CA ILE A 100 -10.85 1.04 14.19
C ILE A 100 -11.03 0.71 15.67
N ILE A 101 -9.98 0.25 16.36
CA ILE A 101 -10.06 -0.08 17.79
C ILE A 101 -10.45 1.14 18.62
N ARG A 102 -9.88 2.33 18.30
CA ARG A 102 -10.22 3.58 19.00
C ARG A 102 -11.67 3.99 18.75
N GLU A 103 -12.15 3.89 17.52
CA GLU A 103 -13.53 4.25 17.15
C GLU A 103 -14.54 3.31 17.79
N GLU A 104 -14.32 1.99 17.75
CA GLU A 104 -15.20 1.01 18.41
C GLU A 104 -15.22 1.19 19.93
N TYR A 105 -14.08 1.56 20.53
CA TYR A 105 -14.01 1.90 21.95
C TYR A 105 -14.80 3.16 22.28
N ALA A 106 -14.65 4.22 21.48
CA ALA A 106 -15.38 5.48 21.65
C ALA A 106 -16.90 5.28 21.50
N ARG A 107 -17.34 4.50 20.50
CA ARG A 107 -18.74 4.11 20.31
C ARG A 107 -19.27 3.31 21.50
N SER A 108 -18.49 2.37 22.03
CA SER A 108 -18.86 1.58 23.22
C SER A 108 -18.99 2.43 24.48
N ARG A 109 -18.22 3.54 24.58
CA ARG A 109 -18.32 4.53 25.66
C ARG A 109 -19.51 5.48 25.52
N GLY A 110 -20.23 5.46 24.38
CA GLY A 110 -21.31 6.40 24.08
C GLY A 110 -20.84 7.79 23.65
N SER A 111 -19.58 7.93 23.22
CA SER A 111 -19.06 9.18 22.66
C SER A 111 -19.49 9.29 21.20
N SER A 112 -20.42 10.20 20.89
CA SER A 112 -20.83 10.49 19.50
C SER A 112 -19.75 11.27 18.77
N GLU A 113 -19.48 10.92 17.51
CA GLU A 113 -18.41 11.47 16.64
C GLU A 113 -18.48 13.00 16.41
N GLU A 114 -19.61 13.63 16.73
CA GLU A 114 -19.82 15.08 16.49
C GLU A 114 -18.96 15.99 17.38
N THR A 115 -18.39 15.49 18.47
CA THR A 115 -17.59 16.32 19.39
C THR A 115 -16.15 16.55 18.93
N ASP A 116 -15.54 15.62 18.18
CA ASP A 116 -14.10 15.69 17.89
C ASP A 116 -13.71 16.62 16.72
N GLN A 117 -14.62 16.89 15.78
CA GLN A 117 -14.29 17.69 14.58
C GLN A 117 -14.34 19.21 14.81
N GLN A 118 -15.12 19.69 15.80
CA GLN A 118 -15.20 21.12 16.14
C GLN A 118 -14.10 21.59 17.10
N GLU A 119 -13.20 20.68 17.48
CA GLU A 119 -12.43 20.83 18.70
C GLU A 119 -10.96 21.27 18.52
N SER A 120 -10.40 21.37 17.32
CA SER A 120 -8.95 21.65 17.22
C SER A 120 -8.53 23.03 17.77
N LEU A 121 -9.34 24.07 17.56
CA LEU A 121 -9.13 25.39 18.18
C LEU A 121 -9.89 25.52 19.52
N HIS A 122 -11.03 24.85 19.66
CA HIS A 122 -11.85 24.93 20.87
C HIS A 122 -11.25 24.14 22.05
N LYS A 123 -10.57 23.01 21.82
CA LYS A 123 -9.78 22.26 22.83
C LYS A 123 -8.65 23.09 23.39
N LEU A 124 -8.05 23.96 22.59
CA LEU A 124 -6.98 24.87 23.03
C LEU A 124 -7.50 25.96 23.98
N LEU A 125 -8.79 26.33 23.84
CA LEU A 125 -9.50 27.23 24.75
C LEU A 125 -10.09 26.50 25.97
N THR A 126 -10.34 25.20 25.85
CA THR A 126 -10.96 24.34 26.88
C THR A 126 -9.92 23.49 27.65
N SER A 127 -8.62 23.73 27.44
CA SER A 127 -7.50 22.88 27.90
C SER A 127 -7.22 22.94 29.42
N GLY A 128 -8.25 22.86 30.25
CA GLY A 128 -8.14 22.49 31.67
C GLY A 128 -8.33 20.99 31.90
N GLU A 129 -9.02 20.30 31.00
CA GLU A 129 -9.23 18.85 31.07
C GLU A 129 -8.65 18.22 29.81
N LEU A 130 -7.34 17.95 29.83
CA LEU A 130 -6.77 16.93 28.97
C LEU A 130 -7.50 15.64 29.31
N SER A 131 -8.46 15.25 28.48
CA SER A 131 -9.02 13.91 28.50
C SER A 131 -7.91 12.94 28.12
N GLU A 132 -7.08 12.57 29.10
CA GLU A 132 -6.40 11.30 29.10
C GLU A 132 -7.50 10.26 28.91
N GLU A 133 -7.70 9.83 27.67
CA GLU A 133 -8.67 8.80 27.33
C GLU A 133 -8.31 7.57 28.16
N ASN A 134 -9.04 7.39 29.27
CA ASN A 134 -8.88 6.24 30.14
C ASN A 134 -9.35 5.01 29.36
N PHE A 135 -8.43 4.38 28.63
CA PHE A 135 -8.67 3.15 27.86
C PHE A 135 -8.86 1.92 28.76
N GLY A 136 -8.81 2.08 30.09
CA GLY A 136 -8.89 0.98 31.06
C GLY A 136 -10.29 0.39 31.27
N GLN A 137 -11.35 0.99 30.72
CA GLN A 137 -12.70 0.46 30.91
C GLN A 137 -12.93 -0.80 30.08
N HIS A 138 -13.50 -1.82 30.71
CA HIS A 138 -13.78 -3.11 30.09
C HIS A 138 -15.16 -3.12 29.45
N PHE A 139 -15.21 -3.45 28.17
CA PHE A 139 -16.46 -3.65 27.44
C PHE A 139 -16.47 -5.05 26.82
N SER A 140 -17.36 -5.91 27.32
CA SER A 140 -17.55 -7.28 26.81
C SER A 140 -17.80 -7.36 25.28
N PRO A 141 -18.60 -6.47 24.64
CA PRO A 141 -18.84 -6.55 23.19
C PRO A 141 -17.70 -6.01 22.32
N LEU A 142 -16.73 -5.28 22.88
CA LEU A 142 -15.68 -4.58 22.10
C LEU A 142 -14.89 -5.54 21.21
N LYS A 143 -14.58 -6.72 21.73
CA LYS A 143 -13.83 -7.74 20.98
C LYS A 143 -14.58 -8.23 19.75
N ALA A 144 -15.88 -8.45 19.86
CA ALA A 144 -16.70 -8.90 18.74
C ALA A 144 -16.78 -7.81 17.66
N ASN A 145 -17.06 -6.57 18.07
CA ASN A 145 -17.17 -5.43 17.16
C ASN A 145 -15.86 -5.15 16.42
N VAL A 146 -14.72 -5.19 17.12
CA VAL A 146 -13.40 -4.99 16.48
C VAL A 146 -13.11 -6.11 15.47
N ILE A 147 -13.44 -7.36 15.76
CA ILE A 147 -13.24 -8.47 14.83
C ILE A 147 -14.14 -8.31 13.59
N GLU A 148 -15.39 -7.91 13.79
CA GLU A 148 -16.34 -7.64 12.70
C GLU A 148 -15.84 -6.50 11.80
N ALA A 149 -15.43 -5.37 12.39
CA ALA A 149 -14.88 -4.23 11.64
C ALA A 149 -13.60 -4.60 10.86
N ILE A 150 -12.74 -5.47 11.41
CA ILE A 150 -11.57 -5.97 10.68
C ILE A 150 -11.97 -6.90 9.51
N ASN A 151 -13.03 -7.69 9.66
CA ASN A 151 -13.55 -8.53 8.56
C ASN A 151 -14.21 -7.69 7.46
N GLU A 152 -14.91 -6.61 7.83
CA GLU A 152 -15.44 -5.63 6.88
C GLU A 152 -14.30 -5.00 6.09
N LEU A 153 -13.23 -4.55 6.77
CA LEU A 153 -12.04 -4.01 6.12
C LEU A 153 -11.37 -5.03 5.17
N LEU A 154 -11.31 -6.31 5.54
CA LEU A 154 -10.80 -7.37 4.64
C LEU A 154 -11.66 -7.50 3.37
N THR A 155 -12.98 -7.45 3.53
CA THR A 155 -13.92 -7.52 2.40
C THR A 155 -13.79 -6.29 1.50
N GLU A 156 -13.64 -5.09 2.08
CA GLU A 156 -13.37 -3.84 1.36
C GLU A 156 -12.08 -3.97 0.53
N LEU A 157 -10.99 -4.45 1.13
CA LEU A 157 -9.70 -4.62 0.46
C LEU A 157 -9.79 -5.50 -0.79
N GLU A 158 -10.57 -6.58 -0.72
CA GLU A 158 -10.78 -7.50 -1.85
C GLU A 158 -11.54 -6.85 -3.00
N GLY A 159 -12.55 -6.03 -2.71
CA GLY A 159 -13.34 -5.32 -3.72
C GLY A 159 -12.69 -4.07 -4.31
N THR A 160 -11.58 -3.56 -3.76
CA THR A 160 -10.98 -2.28 -4.19
C THR A 160 -10.64 -2.21 -5.67
N THR A 161 -10.11 -3.28 -6.25
CA THR A 161 -9.68 -3.27 -7.66
C THR A 161 -10.88 -3.23 -8.59
N ASP A 162 -11.94 -3.96 -8.25
CA ASP A 162 -13.17 -4.01 -9.03
C ASP A 162 -13.88 -2.65 -8.99
N ASN A 163 -13.96 -2.04 -7.80
CA ASN A 163 -14.53 -0.70 -7.60
C ASN A 163 -13.82 0.36 -8.46
N ILE A 164 -12.48 0.34 -8.49
CA ILE A 164 -11.68 1.25 -9.33
C ILE A 164 -11.93 0.96 -10.81
N SER A 165 -11.97 -0.33 -11.19
CA SER A 165 -12.19 -0.71 -12.60
C SER A 165 -13.54 -0.23 -13.13
N MET A 166 -14.60 -0.25 -12.31
CA MET A 166 -15.94 0.18 -12.70
C MET A 166 -16.01 1.67 -13.07
N GLN A 167 -15.14 2.50 -12.47
CA GLN A 167 -15.01 3.93 -12.78
C GLN A 167 -14.28 4.21 -14.10
N ALA A 168 -13.67 3.19 -14.73
CA ALA A 168 -12.85 3.38 -15.93
C ALA A 168 -13.63 3.95 -17.12
N LEU A 169 -14.91 3.61 -17.23
CA LEU A 169 -15.80 4.06 -18.29
C LEU A 169 -16.09 5.57 -18.25
N GLU A 170 -15.95 6.22 -17.10
CA GLU A 170 -16.16 7.66 -16.98
C GLU A 170 -14.93 8.45 -17.44
N HIS A 171 -13.74 7.85 -17.34
CA HIS A 171 -12.47 8.53 -17.62
C HIS A 171 -11.88 8.25 -19.01
N ILE A 172 -12.09 7.06 -19.57
CA ILE A 172 -11.47 6.62 -20.84
C ILE A 172 -12.47 6.70 -21.97
N HIS A 173 -12.28 7.58 -22.97
CA HIS A 173 -13.13 7.63 -24.16
C HIS A 173 -12.52 6.88 -25.35
N SER A 174 -13.35 6.64 -26.38
CA SER A 174 -12.89 5.99 -27.61
C SER A 174 -11.88 6.86 -28.36
N ASN A 175 -10.90 6.21 -29.00
CA ASN A 175 -9.83 6.84 -29.78
C ASN A 175 -8.91 7.78 -28.98
N GLU A 176 -8.86 7.63 -27.66
CA GLU A 176 -7.88 8.33 -26.83
C GLU A 176 -6.53 7.60 -26.83
N VAL A 177 -5.45 8.38 -26.74
CA VAL A 177 -4.10 7.86 -26.51
C VAL A 177 -3.77 8.01 -25.02
N ILE A 178 -3.67 6.87 -24.34
CA ILE A 178 -3.37 6.80 -22.92
C ILE A 178 -1.91 6.41 -22.75
N MET A 179 -1.19 7.07 -21.84
CA MET A 179 0.16 6.69 -21.49
C MET A 179 0.23 6.11 -20.07
N THR A 180 1.00 5.05 -19.88
CA THR A 180 1.25 4.41 -18.58
C THR A 180 2.71 4.00 -18.45
N ILE A 181 3.16 3.73 -17.22
CA ILE A 181 4.56 3.40 -16.91
C ILE A 181 4.64 2.16 -16.02
N GLY A 182 5.59 1.28 -16.35
CA GLY A 182 5.87 0.07 -15.60
C GLY A 182 4.69 -0.89 -15.57
N ARG A 183 4.52 -1.58 -14.44
CA ARG A 183 3.45 -2.57 -14.25
C ARG A 183 2.63 -2.26 -13.01
N SER A 184 1.32 -2.11 -13.19
CA SER A 184 0.36 -2.00 -12.10
C SER A 184 -0.88 -2.84 -12.37
N ARG A 185 -1.17 -3.81 -11.49
CA ARG A 185 -2.35 -4.68 -11.61
C ARG A 185 -3.66 -3.87 -11.59
N THR A 186 -3.71 -2.79 -10.79
CA THR A 186 -4.89 -1.91 -10.71
C THR A 186 -5.12 -1.16 -12.01
N VAL A 187 -4.07 -0.61 -12.61
CA VAL A 187 -4.17 0.11 -13.91
C VAL A 187 -4.48 -0.88 -15.03
N GLU A 188 -3.87 -2.07 -15.02
CA GLU A 188 -4.15 -3.12 -15.98
C GLU A 188 -5.64 -3.54 -15.94
N ALA A 189 -6.20 -3.78 -14.76
CA ALA A 189 -7.62 -4.09 -14.59
C ALA A 189 -8.53 -2.93 -15.04
N PHE A 190 -8.16 -1.69 -14.72
CA PHE A 190 -8.86 -0.47 -15.13
C PHE A 190 -8.92 -0.33 -16.66
N LEU A 191 -7.80 -0.52 -17.35
CA LEU A 191 -7.73 -0.47 -18.82
C LEU A 191 -8.49 -1.62 -19.46
N LYS A 192 -8.37 -2.84 -18.92
CA LYS A 192 -9.10 -4.01 -19.43
C LYS A 192 -10.62 -3.86 -19.31
N ASP A 193 -11.11 -3.26 -18.22
CA ASP A 193 -12.55 -3.04 -18.06
C ASP A 193 -13.08 -2.01 -19.07
N ALA A 194 -12.37 -0.89 -19.26
CA ALA A 194 -12.72 0.11 -20.27
C ALA A 194 -12.70 -0.47 -21.69
N ALA A 195 -11.74 -1.36 -21.99
CA ALA A 195 -11.57 -1.97 -23.31
C ALA A 195 -12.76 -2.84 -23.74
N ARG A 196 -13.55 -3.36 -22.79
CA ARG A 196 -14.75 -4.14 -23.10
C ARG A 196 -15.80 -3.36 -23.89
N LYS A 197 -15.85 -2.03 -23.71
CA LYS A 197 -16.86 -1.16 -24.32
C LYS A 197 -16.28 -0.15 -25.31
N ARG A 198 -15.00 0.21 -25.17
CA ARG A 198 -14.36 1.30 -25.93
C ARG A 198 -13.02 0.83 -26.52
N LYS A 199 -12.70 1.31 -27.72
CA LYS A 199 -11.40 1.08 -28.37
C LYS A 199 -10.54 2.33 -28.18
N PHE A 200 -9.32 2.15 -27.72
CA PHE A 200 -8.36 3.21 -27.46
C PHE A 200 -6.94 2.66 -27.58
N HIS A 201 -5.96 3.55 -27.61
CA HIS A 201 -4.56 3.21 -27.77
C HIS A 201 -3.80 3.42 -26.47
N VAL A 202 -2.94 2.47 -26.07
CA VAL A 202 -2.15 2.56 -24.83
C VAL A 202 -0.66 2.53 -25.14
N ILE A 203 0.05 3.54 -24.66
CA ILE A 203 1.50 3.63 -24.73
C ILE A 203 2.06 3.23 -23.36
N VAL A 204 2.84 2.15 -23.32
CA VAL A 204 3.44 1.61 -22.10
C VAL A 204 4.93 1.92 -22.10
N ALA A 205 5.38 2.73 -21.16
CA ALA A 205 6.80 2.91 -20.87
C ALA A 205 7.32 1.71 -20.07
N GLU A 206 8.45 1.14 -20.49
CA GLU A 206 8.94 -0.14 -20.00
C GLU A 206 9.46 -0.13 -18.56
N CYS A 207 9.85 1.03 -18.01
CA CYS A 207 10.41 1.19 -16.67
C CYS A 207 11.75 0.42 -16.52
N ALA A 208 12.77 0.90 -17.22
CA ALA A 208 14.14 0.43 -17.08
C ALA A 208 14.62 0.70 -15.64
N PRO A 209 15.32 -0.24 -14.97
CA PRO A 209 16.08 -1.36 -15.56
C PRO A 209 15.34 -2.71 -15.61
N PHE A 210 14.23 -2.89 -14.89
CA PHE A 210 13.56 -4.20 -14.78
C PHE A 210 12.61 -4.54 -15.93
N CYS A 211 12.32 -3.57 -16.82
CA CYS A 211 11.45 -3.73 -17.99
C CYS A 211 10.08 -4.37 -17.70
N GLN A 212 9.52 -4.12 -16.51
CA GLN A 212 8.26 -4.74 -16.06
C GLN A 212 7.07 -4.35 -16.95
N GLY A 213 7.15 -3.23 -17.67
CA GLY A 213 6.12 -2.78 -18.60
C GLY A 213 5.89 -3.76 -19.76
N HIS A 214 6.86 -4.61 -20.12
CA HIS A 214 6.69 -5.60 -21.19
C HIS A 214 5.63 -6.64 -20.85
N GLU A 215 5.57 -7.07 -19.59
CA GLU A 215 4.55 -8.02 -19.13
C GLU A 215 3.15 -7.38 -19.14
N MET A 216 3.06 -6.11 -18.74
CA MET A 216 1.80 -5.35 -18.80
C MET A 216 1.33 -5.18 -20.25
N ALA A 217 2.22 -4.79 -21.16
CA ALA A 217 1.90 -4.65 -22.59
C ALA A 217 1.44 -5.99 -23.20
N THR A 218 2.12 -7.10 -22.87
CA THR A 218 1.71 -8.44 -23.30
C THR A 218 0.31 -8.79 -22.79
N SER A 219 0.00 -8.45 -21.54
CA SER A 219 -1.30 -8.72 -20.93
C SER A 219 -2.43 -7.87 -21.51
N LEU A 220 -2.15 -6.62 -21.90
CA LEU A 220 -3.09 -5.73 -22.57
C LEU A 220 -3.32 -6.14 -24.03
N SER A 221 -2.27 -6.55 -24.74
CA SER A 221 -2.36 -7.06 -26.11
C SER A 221 -3.23 -8.33 -26.19
N LYS A 222 -3.11 -9.23 -25.21
CA LYS A 222 -4.01 -10.40 -25.07
C LYS A 222 -5.48 -10.02 -24.85
N ALA A 223 -5.74 -8.82 -24.33
CA ALA A 223 -7.09 -8.28 -24.15
C ALA A 223 -7.56 -7.45 -25.36
N GLU A 224 -6.89 -7.57 -26.51
CA GLU A 224 -7.22 -6.88 -27.77
C GLU A 224 -7.13 -5.34 -27.70
N ILE A 225 -6.31 -4.83 -26.79
CA ILE A 225 -6.01 -3.39 -26.70
C ILE A 225 -4.81 -3.08 -27.57
N GLU A 226 -4.93 -2.04 -28.41
CA GLU A 226 -3.80 -1.54 -29.19
C GLU A 226 -2.75 -0.96 -28.24
N THR A 227 -1.61 -1.65 -28.13
CA THR A 227 -0.55 -1.31 -27.19
C THR A 227 0.77 -1.05 -27.91
N THR A 228 1.44 0.03 -27.53
CA THR A 228 2.78 0.39 -28.01
C THR A 228 3.73 0.44 -26.83
N VAL A 229 4.83 -0.31 -26.90
CA VAL A 229 5.89 -0.25 -25.88
C VAL A 229 6.93 0.79 -26.29
N ILE A 230 7.34 1.63 -25.35
CA ILE A 230 8.39 2.62 -25.55
C ILE A 230 9.46 2.52 -24.45
N ALA A 231 10.66 2.98 -24.79
CA ALA A 231 11.72 3.21 -23.81
C ALA A 231 11.42 4.47 -23.00
N ASP A 232 11.88 4.52 -21.75
CA ASP A 232 11.63 5.66 -20.84
C ASP A 232 12.23 6.97 -21.38
N ALA A 233 13.32 6.89 -22.16
CA ALA A 233 13.92 8.06 -22.83
C ALA A 233 13.00 8.68 -23.90
N ALA A 234 12.08 7.90 -24.48
CA ALA A 234 11.15 8.36 -25.50
C ALA A 234 9.87 9.00 -24.92
N ILE A 235 9.71 9.02 -23.58
CA ILE A 235 8.51 9.55 -22.92
C ILE A 235 8.22 10.98 -23.37
N PHE A 236 9.23 11.86 -23.34
CA PHE A 236 9.05 13.27 -23.69
C PHE A 236 8.71 13.47 -25.17
N ALA A 237 9.30 12.67 -26.07
CA ALA A 237 9.06 12.78 -27.51
C ALA A 237 7.62 12.39 -27.89
N VAL A 238 7.08 11.37 -27.23
CA VAL A 238 5.76 10.82 -27.52
C VAL A 238 4.64 11.58 -26.79
N MET A 239 4.96 12.29 -25.70
CA MET A 239 4.00 13.02 -24.86
C MET A 239 3.11 14.00 -25.64
N SER A 240 3.62 14.60 -26.73
CA SER A 240 2.85 15.52 -27.58
C SER A 240 1.56 14.93 -28.19
N ARG A 241 1.45 13.61 -28.26
CA ARG A 241 0.30 12.89 -28.83
C ARG A 241 -0.60 12.24 -27.77
N VAL A 242 -0.20 12.29 -26.51
CA VAL A 242 -0.91 11.64 -25.40
C VAL A 242 -2.04 12.53 -24.92
N ASN A 243 -3.23 11.96 -24.74
CA ASN A 243 -4.38 12.68 -24.21
C ASN A 243 -4.44 12.63 -22.68
N LYS A 244 -4.10 11.48 -22.09
CA LYS A 244 -4.13 11.27 -20.63
C LYS A 244 -2.98 10.38 -20.20
N VAL A 245 -2.44 10.67 -19.03
CA VAL A 245 -1.45 9.81 -18.38
C VAL A 245 -2.15 9.08 -17.23
N ILE A 246 -2.10 7.75 -17.23
CA ILE A 246 -2.69 6.91 -16.17
C ILE A 246 -1.57 6.11 -15.53
N ILE A 247 -1.31 6.37 -14.25
CA ILE A 247 -0.24 5.73 -13.50
C ILE A 247 -0.77 4.97 -12.28
N GLY A 248 -0.01 3.95 -11.89
CA GLY A 248 -0.11 3.37 -10.57
C GLY A 248 0.83 4.07 -9.60
N THR A 249 0.63 3.86 -8.31
CA THR A 249 1.56 4.32 -7.26
C THR A 249 1.81 3.19 -6.27
N GLN A 250 2.96 3.23 -5.59
CA GLN A 250 3.22 2.36 -4.45
C GLN A 250 2.66 2.97 -3.16
N THR A 251 2.75 4.29 -2.99
CA THR A 251 2.29 4.98 -1.78
C THR A 251 1.88 6.41 -2.10
N VAL A 252 0.80 6.88 -1.47
CA VAL A 252 0.42 8.29 -1.45
C VAL A 252 0.77 8.85 -0.08
N LEU A 253 1.51 9.95 -0.02
CA LEU A 253 1.95 10.60 1.22
C LEU A 253 0.92 11.60 1.75
N ALA A 254 1.12 12.07 2.98
CA ALA A 254 0.20 12.99 3.64
C ALA A 254 0.08 14.35 2.93
N ASN A 255 1.14 14.81 2.26
CA ASN A 255 1.12 16.04 1.47
C ASN A 255 0.46 15.88 0.09
N GLY A 256 -0.01 14.67 -0.26
CA GLY A 256 -0.53 14.33 -1.58
C GLY A 256 0.53 13.85 -2.57
N GLY A 257 1.82 13.95 -2.23
CA GLY A 257 2.90 13.46 -3.06
C GLY A 257 2.86 11.93 -3.21
N LEU A 258 3.41 11.43 -4.31
CA LEU A 258 3.34 10.02 -4.66
C LEU A 258 4.74 9.42 -4.62
N ARG A 259 4.84 8.20 -4.11
CA ARG A 259 6.01 7.36 -4.32
C ARG A 259 5.62 6.25 -5.29
N ALA A 260 6.12 6.35 -6.51
CA ALA A 260 5.80 5.47 -7.62
C ALA A 260 7.05 4.78 -8.16
N VAL A 261 6.90 3.96 -9.21
CA VAL A 261 8.03 3.33 -9.89
C VAL A 261 8.97 4.37 -10.47
N ASN A 262 10.24 4.02 -10.64
CA ASN A 262 11.24 4.93 -11.18
C ASN A 262 10.85 5.48 -12.57
N GLY A 263 11.20 6.74 -12.84
CA GLY A 263 10.82 7.42 -14.08
C GLY A 263 9.39 7.98 -14.07
N THR A 264 8.61 7.77 -13.02
CA THR A 264 7.28 8.39 -12.91
C THR A 264 7.39 9.90 -12.70
N HIS A 265 8.43 10.41 -12.04
CA HIS A 265 8.62 11.86 -11.89
C HIS A 265 8.88 12.54 -13.23
N THR A 266 9.73 11.95 -14.08
CA THR A 266 10.01 12.49 -15.42
C THR A 266 8.79 12.45 -16.31
N LEU A 267 7.99 11.37 -16.22
CA LEU A 267 6.68 11.27 -16.85
C LEU A 267 5.73 12.38 -16.39
N ALA A 268 5.63 12.62 -15.09
CA ALA A 268 4.79 13.67 -14.52
C ALA A 268 5.24 15.08 -14.95
N LEU A 269 6.55 15.32 -14.99
CA LEU A 269 7.12 16.59 -15.47
C LEU A 269 6.83 16.81 -16.96
N ALA A 270 6.98 15.77 -17.78
CA ALA A 270 6.64 15.81 -19.20
C ALA A 270 5.13 16.05 -19.40
N ALA A 271 4.29 15.36 -18.62
CA ALA A 271 2.84 15.55 -18.65
C ALA A 271 2.45 16.99 -18.27
N LYS A 272 3.10 17.54 -17.25
CA LYS A 272 2.89 18.93 -16.81
C LYS A 272 3.31 19.92 -17.89
N HIS A 273 4.44 19.71 -18.53
CA HIS A 273 4.94 20.55 -19.64
C HIS A 273 3.97 20.56 -20.83
N HIS A 274 3.39 19.40 -21.17
CA HIS A 274 2.41 19.28 -22.24
C HIS A 274 0.96 19.53 -21.81
N SER A 275 0.72 19.94 -20.55
CA SER A 275 -0.61 20.17 -19.97
C SER A 275 -1.57 18.97 -20.12
N THR A 276 -1.03 17.74 -20.12
CA THR A 276 -1.83 16.52 -20.17
C THR A 276 -2.26 16.14 -18.74
N PRO A 277 -3.54 15.81 -18.50
CA PRO A 277 -4.00 15.39 -17.19
C PRO A 277 -3.39 14.05 -16.78
N LEU A 278 -2.93 13.99 -15.53
CA LEU A 278 -2.37 12.79 -14.90
C LEU A 278 -3.37 12.22 -13.91
N ILE A 279 -3.74 10.96 -14.09
CA ILE A 279 -4.69 10.19 -13.28
C ILE A 279 -3.91 9.10 -12.54
N VAL A 280 -4.12 9.03 -11.23
CA VAL A 280 -3.46 8.05 -10.37
C VAL A 280 -4.48 7.03 -9.91
N CYS A 281 -4.34 5.78 -10.35
CA CYS A 281 -5.19 4.69 -9.88
C CYS A 281 -4.54 4.06 -8.64
N ALA A 282 -4.99 4.47 -7.45
CA ALA A 282 -4.47 4.00 -6.17
C ALA A 282 -5.62 3.54 -5.25
N PRO A 283 -5.57 2.31 -4.71
CA PRO A 283 -6.49 1.92 -3.66
C PRO A 283 -6.16 2.64 -2.34
N MET A 284 -7.18 2.83 -1.50
CA MET A 284 -7.09 3.67 -0.29
C MET A 284 -6.09 3.17 0.75
N PHE A 285 -5.73 1.88 0.76
CA PHE A 285 -4.76 1.32 1.69
C PHE A 285 -3.30 1.75 1.40
N LYS A 286 -3.03 2.30 0.21
CA LYS A 286 -1.72 2.88 -0.13
C LYS A 286 -1.51 4.29 0.41
N LEU A 287 -2.54 4.91 0.99
CA LEU A 287 -2.45 6.23 1.62
C LEU A 287 -1.72 6.13 2.96
N SER A 288 -0.62 6.87 3.09
CA SER A 288 0.22 6.92 4.27
C SER A 288 0.24 8.31 4.89
N PRO A 289 0.11 8.44 6.22
CA PRO A 289 0.19 9.72 6.92
C PRO A 289 1.63 10.23 7.09
N GLN A 290 2.62 9.62 6.44
CA GLN A 290 4.01 10.04 6.52
C GLN A 290 4.24 11.32 5.68
N PHE A 291 5.00 12.25 6.25
CA PHE A 291 5.42 13.47 5.56
C PHE A 291 6.79 13.28 4.91
N PRO A 292 7.00 13.81 3.69
CA PRO A 292 8.30 13.82 3.04
C PRO A 292 9.18 14.92 3.62
N ASN A 293 9.86 14.61 4.73
CA ASN A 293 10.84 15.51 5.34
C ASN A 293 12.28 15.13 4.98
N GLU A 294 12.54 13.86 4.63
CA GLU A 294 13.88 13.34 4.33
C GLU A 294 13.88 12.61 2.99
N GLU A 295 14.38 13.25 1.92
CA GLU A 295 14.41 12.71 0.55
C GLU A 295 15.17 11.37 0.46
N ASP A 296 16.21 11.17 1.27
CA ASP A 296 17.08 9.98 1.21
C ASP A 296 16.40 8.68 1.68
N THR A 297 15.42 8.76 2.58
CA THR A 297 14.71 7.57 3.09
C THR A 297 13.63 7.07 2.13
N PHE A 298 13.29 7.84 1.08
CA PHE A 298 12.21 7.48 0.15
C PHE A 298 12.62 6.46 -0.90
N HIS A 299 13.87 6.52 -1.35
CA HIS A 299 14.35 5.67 -2.44
C HIS A 299 14.80 4.32 -1.90
N LYS A 300 14.18 3.25 -2.42
CA LYS A 300 14.68 1.89 -2.21
C LYS A 300 15.77 1.62 -3.23
N PHE A 301 17.00 1.49 -2.77
CA PHE A 301 18.12 1.03 -3.59
C PHE A 301 18.13 -0.50 -3.66
N VAL A 302 18.25 -1.03 -4.87
CA VAL A 302 18.42 -2.46 -5.13
C VAL A 302 19.81 -2.71 -5.70
N SER A 303 20.20 -3.99 -5.78
CA SER A 303 21.44 -4.42 -6.41
C SER A 303 21.64 -3.72 -7.77
N PRO A 304 22.84 -3.15 -8.03
CA PRO A 304 23.13 -2.48 -9.29
C PRO A 304 23.25 -3.45 -10.48
N HIS A 305 23.15 -4.76 -10.25
CA HIS A 305 23.26 -5.80 -11.28
C HIS A 305 22.36 -5.56 -12.51
N GLU A 306 21.16 -5.03 -12.27
CA GLU A 306 20.15 -4.77 -13.31
C GLU A 306 20.53 -3.56 -14.19
N VAL A 307 21.30 -2.63 -13.64
CA VAL A 307 21.80 -1.46 -14.37
C VAL A 307 23.11 -1.78 -15.07
N LEU A 308 24.02 -2.46 -14.36
CA LEU A 308 25.32 -2.87 -14.88
C LEU A 308 25.60 -4.31 -14.45
N PRO A 309 25.63 -5.27 -15.39
CA PRO A 309 25.86 -6.67 -15.06
C PRO A 309 27.27 -6.89 -14.52
N PHE A 310 27.43 -7.93 -13.70
CA PHE A 310 28.71 -8.26 -13.08
C PHE A 310 29.78 -8.70 -14.10
N THR A 311 29.37 -9.06 -15.31
CA THR A 311 30.25 -9.47 -16.41
C THR A 311 31.23 -8.38 -16.84
N GLU A 312 30.97 -7.11 -16.53
CA GLU A 312 31.79 -5.96 -16.95
C GLU A 312 33.07 -5.77 -16.12
N GLY A 313 33.28 -6.61 -15.10
CA GLY A 313 34.57 -6.88 -14.43
C GLY A 313 35.38 -5.65 -14.01
N GLU A 314 36.30 -5.21 -14.88
CA GLU A 314 37.31 -4.19 -14.59
C GLU A 314 36.71 -2.81 -14.27
N ILE A 315 35.59 -2.46 -14.89
CA ILE A 315 34.96 -1.13 -14.79
C ILE A 315 34.18 -0.96 -13.47
N LEU A 316 33.67 -2.08 -12.91
CA LEU A 316 32.87 -2.09 -11.68
C LEU A 316 33.64 -1.55 -10.46
N SER A 317 34.97 -1.68 -10.46
CA SER A 317 35.82 -1.17 -9.38
C SER A 317 35.97 0.36 -9.38
N LYS A 318 35.66 1.03 -10.51
CA LYS A 318 35.88 2.46 -10.72
C LYS A 318 34.59 3.27 -10.80
N VAL A 319 33.44 2.62 -11.00
CA VAL A 319 32.15 3.27 -11.21
C VAL A 319 31.25 3.03 -10.01
N ASN A 320 30.62 4.09 -9.51
CA ASN A 320 29.56 3.99 -8.52
C ASN A 320 28.21 3.89 -9.23
N VAL A 321 27.50 2.78 -9.05
CA VAL A 321 26.22 2.50 -9.72
C VAL A 321 25.10 2.51 -8.69
N HIS A 322 24.10 3.35 -8.91
CA HIS A 322 22.90 3.43 -8.09
C HIS A 322 21.69 2.95 -8.87
N CYS A 323 20.87 2.12 -8.25
CA CYS A 323 19.61 1.61 -8.82
C CYS A 323 18.44 1.94 -7.89
N PRO A 324 17.88 3.16 -7.94
CA PRO A 324 16.65 3.49 -7.24
C PRO A 324 15.45 2.84 -7.95
N VAL A 325 14.63 2.10 -7.20
CA VAL A 325 13.42 1.43 -7.72
C VAL A 325 12.20 2.33 -7.69
N PHE A 326 12.16 3.24 -6.73
CA PHE A 326 11.06 4.17 -6.53
C PHE A 326 11.52 5.59 -6.77
N ASP A 327 10.57 6.44 -7.08
CA ASP A 327 10.76 7.85 -7.40
C ASP A 327 9.64 8.67 -6.73
N TYR A 328 9.94 9.92 -6.42
CA TYR A 328 9.04 10.83 -5.72
C TYR A 328 8.40 11.81 -6.70
N VAL A 329 7.07 11.80 -6.77
CA VAL A 329 6.29 12.76 -7.54
C VAL A 329 5.68 13.78 -6.57
N PRO A 330 5.95 15.08 -6.75
CA PRO A 330 5.33 16.12 -5.93
C PRO A 330 3.81 16.18 -6.19
N PRO A 331 3.03 16.69 -5.22
CA PRO A 331 1.57 16.83 -5.34
C PRO A 331 1.12 17.82 -6.43
#